data_AF-A0A5C1NF28-F1
#
_entry.id   AF-A0A5C1NF28-F1
#
_cell.length_a   1.000
_cell.length_b   1.000
_cell.length_c   1.000
_cell.angle_alpha   90.00
_cell.angle_beta   90.00
_cell.angle_gamma   90.00
#
_symmetry.space_group_name_H-M   'P 1'
#
loop_
_entity.id
_entity.type
_entity.pdbx_description
1 polymer ?
#
loop_
_entity_poly.entity_id
_entity_poly.type
_entity_poly.pdbx_seq_one_letter_code
_entity_poly.pdbx_strand_id
1 'polypeptide(L)'
;MDIDSSDIEAWGIEAWNIDTFARRFQSGLDVVSTLPLGAARDYYDTLCASFAAPLPANVQLHDDRINGCPVRHLRPEVGDKDGDRGRVVYVHGGGFCLGSVNSHQGIAAGLACELQREVVSIGYRKMPEARYDQAIADCRNVIHSLKPVAVVGDSAGARLIIDTLSSLTLPQLEVTPVVGLIYPLVGTPHLDSLGDDAPLLSRADVMQAWSLIRAHAPPDNTHQVPAPRMEVLAVEHDPLTRPLERAVQGWRDSGADIGYRCAANMLHGALHAREQLPEMKIAWQRFCVALDDRLAQTPCATRS
;
A
#
# COMPACT_ATOMS: atom_id res chain seq x y z
N MET A 1 -7.69 -25.92 -1.96
CA MET A 1 -8.52 -26.06 -3.17
C MET A 1 -7.82 -25.23 -4.22
N ASP A 2 -7.18 -25.90 -5.17
CA ASP A 2 -6.56 -25.23 -6.30
C ASP A 2 -7.66 -24.56 -7.13
N ILE A 3 -7.35 -23.39 -7.68
CA ILE A 3 -8.21 -22.73 -8.67
C ILE A 3 -8.33 -23.70 -9.85
N ASP A 4 -9.55 -24.12 -10.16
CA ASP A 4 -9.81 -25.04 -11.28
C ASP A 4 -9.34 -24.38 -12.58
N SER A 5 -8.43 -25.05 -13.29
CA SER A 5 -7.94 -24.63 -14.61
C SER A 5 -9.05 -24.49 -15.64
N SER A 6 -10.20 -25.13 -15.43
CA SER A 6 -11.37 -25.01 -16.30
C SER A 6 -12.05 -23.64 -16.24
N ASP A 7 -11.92 -22.92 -15.11
CA ASP A 7 -12.35 -21.53 -15.04
C ASP A 7 -11.41 -20.65 -15.86
N ILE A 8 -10.11 -20.92 -15.93
CA ILE A 8 -9.12 -20.08 -16.65
C ILE A 8 -9.33 -20.08 -18.18
N GLU A 9 -9.88 -21.16 -18.76
CA GLU A 9 -10.08 -21.30 -20.21
C GLU A 9 -11.37 -20.63 -20.74
N ALA A 10 -12.35 -20.30 -19.89
CA ALA A 10 -13.61 -19.71 -20.32
C ALA A 10 -13.54 -18.21 -20.73
N TRP A 11 -12.38 -17.56 -20.57
CA TRP A 11 -12.24 -16.11 -20.67
C TRP A 11 -11.70 -15.62 -22.03
N GLY A 12 -11.67 -16.47 -23.05
CA GLY A 12 -11.04 -16.19 -24.34
C GLY A 12 -11.64 -15.06 -25.19
N ILE A 13 -12.65 -14.31 -24.73
CA ILE A 13 -13.30 -13.22 -25.51
C ILE A 13 -13.89 -12.09 -24.62
N GLU A 14 -13.39 -11.86 -23.40
CA GLU A 14 -13.82 -10.68 -22.63
C GLU A 14 -12.74 -9.59 -22.68
N ALA A 15 -13.12 -8.39 -23.12
CA ALA A 15 -12.22 -7.24 -23.12
C ALA A 15 -11.89 -6.88 -21.66
N TRP A 16 -10.64 -7.04 -21.27
CA TRP A 16 -10.21 -6.73 -19.91
C TRP A 16 -10.37 -5.23 -19.62
N ASN A 17 -11.13 -4.92 -18.57
CA ASN A 17 -11.43 -3.56 -18.11
C ASN A 17 -11.73 -3.55 -16.60
N ILE A 18 -12.07 -2.38 -16.06
CA ILE A 18 -12.35 -2.23 -14.62
C ILE A 18 -13.53 -3.10 -14.14
N ASP A 19 -14.58 -3.26 -14.94
CA ASP A 19 -15.75 -4.07 -14.58
C ASP A 19 -15.41 -5.57 -14.51
N THR A 20 -14.57 -6.04 -15.43
CA THR A 20 -14.08 -7.43 -15.44
C THR A 20 -13.17 -7.70 -14.25
N PHE A 21 -12.28 -6.75 -13.93
CA PHE A 21 -11.49 -6.80 -12.70
C PHE A 21 -12.39 -6.84 -11.46
N ALA A 22 -13.37 -5.92 -11.36
CA ALA A 22 -14.26 -5.82 -10.22
C ALA A 22 -15.04 -7.11 -9.98
N ARG A 23 -15.65 -7.69 -11.03
CA ARG A 23 -16.37 -8.97 -10.90
C ARG A 23 -15.47 -10.11 -10.46
N ARG A 24 -14.27 -10.25 -11.05
CA ARG A 24 -13.32 -11.31 -10.68
C ARG A 24 -12.81 -11.15 -9.27
N PHE A 25 -12.41 -9.93 -8.90
CA PHE A 25 -11.88 -9.65 -7.57
C PHE A 25 -12.98 -9.82 -6.51
N GLN A 26 -14.20 -9.33 -6.76
CA GLN A 26 -15.34 -9.53 -5.86
C GLN A 26 -15.65 -11.02 -5.67
N SER A 27 -15.70 -11.82 -6.74
CA SER A 27 -15.91 -13.27 -6.63
C SER A 27 -14.85 -13.93 -5.73
N GLY A 28 -13.60 -13.52 -5.86
CA GLY A 28 -12.52 -13.96 -4.97
C GLY A 28 -12.72 -13.50 -3.52
N LEU A 29 -13.12 -12.25 -3.30
CA LEU A 29 -13.42 -11.73 -1.95
C LEU A 29 -14.63 -12.44 -1.31
N ASP A 30 -15.62 -12.83 -2.10
CA ASP A 30 -16.76 -13.61 -1.63
C ASP A 30 -16.28 -14.97 -1.11
N VAL A 31 -15.36 -15.63 -1.82
CA VAL A 31 -14.72 -16.87 -1.34
C VAL A 31 -13.94 -16.62 -0.04
N VAL A 32 -13.09 -15.57 -0.01
CA VAL A 32 -12.31 -15.18 1.18
C VAL A 32 -13.22 -15.04 2.41
N SER A 33 -14.40 -14.45 2.25
CA SER A 33 -15.35 -14.21 3.36
C SER A 33 -15.91 -15.48 3.99
N THR A 34 -15.87 -16.61 3.27
CA THR A 34 -16.40 -17.91 3.74
C THR A 34 -15.35 -18.82 4.37
N LEU A 35 -14.06 -18.51 4.17
CA LEU A 35 -12.95 -19.35 4.61
C LEU A 35 -12.53 -19.02 6.06
N PRO A 36 -12.00 -20.01 6.81
CA PRO A 36 -11.27 -19.74 8.04
C PRO A 36 -10.08 -18.80 7.75
N LEU A 37 -9.80 -17.86 8.66
CA LEU A 37 -8.88 -16.73 8.40
C LEU A 37 -7.50 -17.12 7.85
N GLY A 38 -6.90 -18.22 8.33
CA GLY A 38 -5.63 -18.72 7.78
C GLY A 38 -5.75 -19.06 6.29
N ALA A 39 -6.75 -19.86 5.92
CA ALA A 39 -7.02 -20.22 4.53
C ALA A 39 -7.49 -19.02 3.70
N ALA A 40 -8.21 -18.08 4.30
CA ALA A 40 -8.63 -16.84 3.66
C ALA A 40 -7.43 -15.98 3.23
N ARG A 41 -6.37 -15.93 4.04
CA ARG A 41 -5.11 -15.23 3.71
C ARG A 41 -4.36 -15.91 2.58
N ASP A 42 -4.23 -17.23 2.61
CA ASP A 42 -3.56 -17.98 1.54
C ASP A 42 -4.32 -17.85 0.21
N TYR A 43 -5.65 -17.87 0.27
CA TYR A 43 -6.50 -17.63 -0.90
C TYR A 43 -6.38 -16.20 -1.41
N TYR A 44 -6.37 -15.20 -0.52
CA TYR A 44 -6.17 -13.79 -0.89
C TYR A 44 -4.81 -13.57 -1.57
N ASP A 45 -3.74 -14.21 -1.08
CA ASP A 45 -2.43 -14.17 -1.72
C ASP A 45 -2.47 -14.72 -3.14
N THR A 46 -3.15 -15.87 -3.33
CA THR A 46 -3.33 -16.48 -4.65
C THR A 46 -4.18 -15.62 -5.59
N LEU A 47 -5.28 -15.05 -5.06
CA LEU A 47 -6.17 -14.15 -5.79
C LEU A 47 -5.41 -12.93 -6.31
N CYS A 48 -4.69 -12.22 -5.44
CA CYS A 48 -3.89 -11.06 -5.82
C CYS A 48 -2.80 -11.42 -6.82
N ALA A 49 -2.11 -12.56 -6.64
CA ALA A 49 -1.10 -13.04 -7.57
C ALA A 49 -1.66 -13.32 -8.97
N SER A 50 -2.94 -13.73 -9.08
CA SER A 50 -3.59 -13.99 -10.38
C SER A 50 -3.76 -12.74 -11.25
N PHE A 51 -3.72 -11.54 -10.65
CA PHE A 51 -3.76 -10.26 -11.37
C PHE A 51 -2.35 -9.68 -11.60
N ALA A 52 -1.35 -10.13 -10.86
CA ALA A 52 -0.01 -9.57 -10.96
C ALA A 52 0.62 -9.91 -12.33
N ALA A 53 1.28 -8.93 -12.94
CA ALA A 53 2.18 -9.22 -14.04
C ALA A 53 3.32 -10.14 -13.56
N PRO A 54 3.90 -10.96 -14.45
CA PRO A 54 5.09 -11.74 -14.13
C PRO A 54 6.18 -10.87 -13.50
N LEU A 55 6.91 -11.43 -12.54
CA LEU A 55 8.07 -10.78 -11.97
C LEU A 55 9.03 -10.37 -13.10
N PRO A 56 9.48 -9.10 -13.14
CA PRO A 56 10.50 -8.69 -14.08
C PRO A 56 11.77 -9.54 -13.89
N ALA A 57 12.36 -10.03 -14.98
CA ALA A 57 13.52 -10.91 -14.95
C ALA A 57 14.73 -10.30 -14.22
N ASN A 58 14.77 -8.97 -14.12
CA ASN A 58 15.81 -8.17 -13.51
C ASN A 58 15.51 -7.79 -12.04
N VAL A 59 14.61 -8.48 -11.34
CA VAL A 59 14.34 -8.26 -9.91
C VAL A 59 14.63 -9.53 -9.12
N GLN A 60 15.59 -9.44 -8.19
CA GLN A 60 15.92 -10.52 -7.27
C GLN A 60 15.10 -10.42 -6.00
N LEU A 61 14.54 -11.55 -5.57
CA LEU A 61 13.77 -11.67 -4.33
C LEU A 61 14.61 -12.33 -3.24
N HIS A 62 14.55 -11.77 -2.02
CA HIS A 62 15.18 -12.35 -0.85
C HIS A 62 14.33 -12.13 0.40
N ASP A 63 13.98 -13.21 1.09
CA ASP A 63 13.23 -13.14 2.36
C ASP A 63 14.20 -13.04 3.54
N ASP A 64 13.92 -12.13 4.47
CA ASP A 64 14.71 -11.88 5.67
C ASP A 64 13.81 -11.51 6.86
N ARG A 65 14.40 -11.22 8.03
CA ARG A 65 13.72 -10.72 9.22
C ARG A 65 14.48 -9.54 9.83
N ILE A 66 13.79 -8.40 9.94
CA ILE A 66 14.34 -7.21 10.59
C ILE A 66 13.66 -7.04 11.95
N ASN A 67 14.44 -7.13 13.04
CA ASN A 67 13.93 -7.14 14.42
C ASN A 67 12.79 -8.16 14.64
N GLY A 68 12.90 -9.31 13.98
CA GLY A 68 11.88 -10.36 14.04
C GLY A 68 10.62 -10.07 13.22
N CYS A 69 10.51 -8.97 12.48
CA CYS A 69 9.45 -8.77 11.49
C CYS A 69 9.87 -9.43 10.16
N PRO A 70 9.06 -10.33 9.57
CA PRO A 70 9.33 -10.86 8.23
C PRO A 70 9.35 -9.72 7.20
N VAL A 71 10.33 -9.74 6.30
CA VAL A 71 10.42 -8.80 5.17
C VAL A 71 10.80 -9.54 3.89
N ARG A 72 10.40 -8.99 2.75
CA ARG A 72 10.88 -9.40 1.43
C ARG A 72 11.63 -8.25 0.78
N HIS A 73 12.87 -8.50 0.42
CA HIS A 73 13.71 -7.60 -0.36
C HIS A 73 13.46 -7.86 -1.85
N LEU A 74 13.22 -6.79 -2.61
CA LEU A 74 13.06 -6.79 -4.06
C LEU A 74 14.13 -5.86 -4.63
N ARG A 75 15.20 -6.47 -5.17
CA ARG A 75 16.39 -5.75 -5.64
C ARG A 75 16.42 -5.71 -7.16
N PRO A 76 16.34 -4.53 -7.80
CA PRO A 76 16.56 -4.44 -9.23
C PRO A 76 18.04 -4.68 -9.57
N GLU A 77 18.34 -5.41 -10.64
CA GLU A 77 19.72 -5.71 -11.09
C GLU A 77 20.51 -4.45 -11.49
N VAL A 78 19.79 -3.41 -11.93
CA VAL A 78 20.34 -2.12 -12.33
C VAL A 78 19.90 -1.07 -11.32
N GLY A 79 20.81 -0.16 -10.98
CA GLY A 79 20.51 1.02 -10.17
C GLY A 79 20.83 0.90 -8.68
N ASP A 80 20.88 -0.30 -8.09
CA ASP A 80 21.12 -0.43 -6.64
C ASP A 80 21.99 -1.64 -6.27
N LYS A 81 23.27 -1.58 -6.67
CA LYS A 81 24.30 -2.49 -6.16
C LYS A 81 24.71 -1.99 -4.77
N ASP A 82 24.10 -2.55 -3.72
CA ASP A 82 24.41 -2.35 -2.30
C ASP A 82 23.63 -1.27 -1.50
N GLY A 83 22.51 -0.75 -2.01
CA GLY A 83 21.67 0.21 -1.28
C GLY A 83 22.15 1.67 -1.40
N ASP A 84 23.01 1.95 -2.37
CA ASP A 84 23.67 3.26 -2.55
C ASP A 84 22.72 4.37 -2.94
N ARG A 85 21.61 4.05 -3.61
CA ARG A 85 20.55 5.04 -3.87
C ARG A 85 19.65 5.22 -2.66
N GLY A 86 19.63 4.26 -1.74
CA GLY A 86 18.75 4.23 -0.57
C GLY A 86 17.47 3.42 -0.83
N ARG A 87 16.99 2.76 0.21
CA ARG A 87 15.90 1.78 0.18
C ARG A 87 14.53 2.42 0.28
N VAL A 88 13.55 1.79 -0.34
CA VAL A 88 12.12 2.09 -0.17
C VAL A 88 11.48 1.01 0.68
N VAL A 89 10.70 1.39 1.68
CA VAL A 89 9.90 0.43 2.46
C VAL A 89 8.48 0.42 1.92
N TYR A 90 7.93 -0.79 1.70
CA TYR A 90 6.54 -0.98 1.28
C TYR A 90 5.69 -1.59 2.40
N VAL A 91 4.54 -0.99 2.69
CA VAL A 91 3.57 -1.47 3.69
C VAL A 91 2.26 -1.82 2.99
N HIS A 92 1.92 -3.11 2.94
CA HIS A 92 0.79 -3.61 2.16
C HIS A 92 -0.58 -3.32 2.78
N GLY A 93 -1.60 -3.20 1.93
CA GLY A 93 -3.02 -3.16 2.30
C GLY A 93 -3.60 -4.54 2.64
N GLY A 94 -4.94 -4.62 2.65
CA GLY A 94 -5.69 -5.84 3.01
C GLY A 94 -6.56 -5.71 4.26
N GLY A 95 -7.05 -4.50 4.56
CA GLY A 95 -8.01 -4.28 5.67
C GLY A 95 -7.47 -4.71 7.04
N PHE A 96 -6.15 -4.69 7.24
CA PHE A 96 -5.42 -5.10 8.44
C PHE A 96 -5.49 -6.59 8.82
N CYS A 97 -6.37 -7.36 8.18
CA CYS A 97 -6.57 -8.80 8.41
C CYS A 97 -6.00 -9.69 7.30
N LEU A 98 -5.95 -9.17 6.08
CA LEU A 98 -5.45 -9.84 4.87
C LEU A 98 -4.16 -9.18 4.39
N GLY A 99 -3.63 -9.68 3.28
CA GLY A 99 -2.40 -9.18 2.68
C GLY A 99 -1.13 -9.78 3.29
N SER A 100 -0.10 -9.81 2.47
CA SER A 100 1.24 -10.27 2.80
C SER A 100 2.25 -9.75 1.78
N VAL A 101 3.52 -10.09 1.99
CA VAL A 101 4.59 -9.86 0.99
C VAL A 101 4.33 -10.61 -0.33
N ASN A 102 3.50 -11.67 -0.33
CA ASN A 102 3.14 -12.43 -1.53
C ASN A 102 2.02 -11.74 -2.33
N SER A 103 0.89 -11.39 -1.72
CA SER A 103 -0.23 -10.70 -2.41
C SER A 103 0.18 -9.38 -3.04
N HIS A 104 1.18 -8.69 -2.46
CA HIS A 104 1.64 -7.40 -2.94
C HIS A 104 3.00 -7.46 -3.65
N GLN A 105 3.52 -8.67 -3.92
CA GLN A 105 4.81 -8.85 -4.58
C GLN A 105 4.89 -8.13 -5.93
N GLY A 106 3.86 -8.25 -6.77
CA GLY A 106 3.83 -7.59 -8.08
C GLY A 106 3.84 -6.07 -7.99
N ILE A 107 3.26 -5.49 -6.93
CA ILE A 107 3.25 -4.04 -6.68
C ILE A 107 4.64 -3.59 -6.21
N ALA A 108 5.20 -4.26 -5.21
CA ALA A 108 6.52 -3.97 -4.69
C ALA A 108 7.61 -4.12 -5.77
N ALA A 109 7.49 -5.12 -6.65
CA ALA A 109 8.42 -5.34 -7.77
C ALA A 109 8.30 -4.22 -8.80
N GLY A 110 7.06 -3.81 -9.13
CA GLY A 110 6.82 -2.65 -10.00
C GLY A 110 7.45 -1.38 -9.44
N LEU A 111 7.31 -1.15 -8.13
CA LEU A 111 7.92 0.02 -7.47
C LEU A 111 9.45 -0.03 -7.52
N ALA A 112 10.05 -1.21 -7.29
CA ALA A 112 11.50 -1.39 -7.38
C ALA A 112 12.03 -1.09 -8.79
N CYS A 113 11.29 -1.52 -9.82
CA CYS A 113 11.62 -1.23 -11.21
C CYS A 113 11.45 0.25 -11.57
N GLU A 114 10.32 0.88 -11.22
CA GLU A 114 10.06 2.27 -11.59
C GLU A 114 11.01 3.24 -10.89
N LEU A 115 11.37 2.97 -9.63
CA LEU A 115 12.29 3.82 -8.87
C LEU A 115 13.76 3.44 -9.02
N GLN A 116 14.07 2.26 -9.58
CA GLN A 116 15.43 1.71 -9.67
C GLN A 116 16.14 1.71 -8.30
N ARG A 117 15.45 1.21 -7.28
CA ARG A 117 15.86 1.13 -5.87
C ARG A 117 15.40 -0.19 -5.25
N GLU A 118 16.14 -0.70 -4.27
CA GLU A 118 15.67 -1.82 -3.45
C GLU A 118 14.36 -1.44 -2.73
N VAL A 119 13.34 -2.28 -2.88
CA VAL A 119 12.09 -2.21 -2.10
C VAL A 119 12.10 -3.31 -1.04
N VAL A 120 11.85 -2.95 0.21
CA VAL A 120 11.68 -3.88 1.33
C VAL A 120 10.21 -3.90 1.75
N SER A 121 9.50 -4.96 1.40
CA SER A 121 8.08 -5.16 1.74
C SER A 121 7.93 -5.78 3.12
N ILE A 122 7.12 -5.16 3.99
CA ILE A 122 6.94 -5.57 5.38
C ILE A 122 5.81 -6.60 5.51
N GLY A 123 6.10 -7.75 6.12
CA GLY A 123 5.12 -8.75 6.53
C GLY A 123 4.65 -8.53 7.97
N TYR A 124 4.01 -7.38 8.24
CA TYR A 124 3.59 -6.99 9.60
C TYR A 124 2.54 -7.96 10.17
N ARG A 125 2.48 -8.05 11.51
CA ARG A 125 1.47 -8.85 12.21
C ARG A 125 0.06 -8.30 11.98
N LYS A 126 -0.89 -9.19 11.74
CA LYS A 126 -2.26 -8.84 11.35
C LYS A 126 -3.28 -9.11 12.46
N MET A 127 -4.41 -8.43 12.35
CA MET A 127 -5.55 -8.66 13.23
C MET A 127 -6.32 -9.92 12.80
N PRO A 128 -7.00 -10.60 13.74
CA PRO A 128 -7.10 -10.31 15.17
C PRO A 128 -6.00 -10.97 16.03
N GLU A 129 -5.10 -11.76 15.46
CA GLU A 129 -4.07 -12.50 16.22
C GLU A 129 -3.06 -11.57 16.90
N ALA A 130 -2.82 -10.40 16.30
CA ALA A 130 -2.07 -9.32 16.91
C ALA A 130 -2.93 -8.06 17.07
N ARG A 131 -2.52 -7.22 18.02
CA ARG A 131 -3.10 -5.88 18.20
C ARG A 131 -2.54 -4.91 17.16
N TYR A 132 -3.28 -3.85 16.85
CA TYR A 132 -2.84 -2.85 15.88
C TYR A 132 -1.53 -2.15 16.27
N ASP A 133 -1.30 -1.88 17.56
CA ASP A 133 -0.05 -1.27 18.02
C ASP A 133 1.17 -2.19 17.86
N GLN A 134 0.96 -3.51 17.80
CA GLN A 134 2.00 -4.47 17.44
C GLN A 134 2.36 -4.42 15.95
N ALA A 135 1.38 -4.17 15.08
CA ALA A 135 1.61 -3.93 13.66
C ALA A 135 2.36 -2.61 13.42
N ILE A 136 1.96 -1.54 14.13
CA ILE A 136 2.71 -0.26 14.15
C ILE A 136 4.15 -0.49 14.62
N ALA A 137 4.35 -1.26 15.69
CA ALA A 137 5.69 -1.57 16.19
C ALA A 137 6.55 -2.31 15.16
N ASP A 138 5.97 -3.25 14.39
CA ASP A 138 6.67 -3.94 13.30
C ASP A 138 7.12 -2.96 12.22
N CYS A 139 6.20 -2.13 11.71
CA CYS A 139 6.50 -1.09 10.72
C CYS A 139 7.59 -0.12 11.22
N ARG A 140 7.44 0.36 12.46
CA ARG A 140 8.40 1.27 13.09
C ARG A 140 9.80 0.65 13.19
N ASN A 141 9.90 -0.61 13.63
CA ASN A 141 11.16 -1.29 13.80
C ASN A 141 11.90 -1.46 12.46
N VAL A 142 11.17 -1.80 11.39
CA VAL A 142 11.76 -1.91 10.05
C VAL A 142 12.19 -0.54 9.52
N ILE A 143 11.33 0.48 9.61
CA ILE A 143 11.63 1.85 9.16
C ILE A 143 12.84 2.40 9.91
N HIS A 144 12.90 2.24 11.23
CA HIS A 144 14.02 2.73 12.03
C HIS A 144 15.34 2.00 11.70
N SER A 145 15.30 0.68 11.49
CA SER A 145 16.49 -0.09 11.14
C SER A 145 17.00 0.17 9.73
N LEU A 146 16.10 0.38 8.76
CA LEU A 146 16.49 0.58 7.35
C LEU A 146 16.79 2.03 7.01
N LYS A 147 16.26 3.00 7.77
CA LYS A 147 16.36 4.43 7.49
C LYS A 147 16.02 4.73 6.02
N PRO A 148 14.84 4.29 5.54
CA PRO A 148 14.53 4.32 4.13
C PRO A 148 14.44 5.76 3.62
N VAL A 149 14.73 5.95 2.33
CA VAL A 149 14.54 7.25 1.68
C VAL A 149 13.06 7.51 1.36
N ALA A 150 12.28 6.44 1.23
CA ALA A 150 10.83 6.52 1.05
C ALA A 150 10.08 5.41 1.79
N VAL A 151 8.87 5.71 2.24
CA VAL A 151 7.92 4.71 2.75
C VAL A 151 6.64 4.82 1.94
N VAL A 152 6.23 3.73 1.30
CA VAL A 152 5.06 3.67 0.41
C VAL A 152 4.10 2.61 0.91
N GLY A 153 2.81 2.87 0.86
CA GLY A 153 1.82 1.87 1.21
C GLY A 153 0.46 2.15 0.60
N ASP A 154 -0.38 1.13 0.63
CA ASP A 154 -1.72 1.18 0.07
C ASP A 154 -2.78 0.86 1.14
N SER A 155 -3.95 1.51 1.05
CA SER A 155 -5.12 1.22 1.88
C SER A 155 -4.78 1.15 3.39
N ALA A 156 -5.01 0.01 4.04
CA ALA A 156 -4.65 -0.27 5.43
C ALA A 156 -3.14 -0.08 5.72
N GLY A 157 -2.27 -0.41 4.77
CA GLY A 157 -0.82 -0.21 4.89
C GLY A 157 -0.44 1.27 4.84
N ALA A 158 -1.09 2.05 3.99
CA ALA A 158 -0.94 3.50 3.97
C ALA A 158 -1.39 4.14 5.29
N ARG A 159 -2.46 3.62 5.91
CA ARG A 159 -2.86 4.01 7.27
C ARG A 159 -1.81 3.66 8.32
N LEU A 160 -1.23 2.45 8.27
CA LEU A 160 -0.14 2.05 9.16
C LEU A 160 1.07 2.99 9.05
N ILE A 161 1.39 3.49 7.84
CA ILE A 161 2.46 4.48 7.66
C ILE A 161 2.15 5.77 8.41
N ILE A 162 0.94 6.33 8.22
CA ILE A 162 0.51 7.56 8.90
C ILE A 162 0.64 7.42 10.41
N ASP A 163 0.12 6.33 10.97
CA ASP A 163 0.12 6.10 12.42
C ASP A 163 1.52 5.79 12.96
N THR A 164 2.35 5.09 12.18
CA THR A 164 3.75 4.81 12.54
C THR A 164 4.56 6.09 12.61
N LEU A 165 4.49 6.94 11.58
CA LEU A 165 5.25 8.19 11.53
C LEU A 165 4.75 9.20 12.57
N SER A 166 3.45 9.23 12.86
CA SER A 166 2.90 10.08 13.92
C SER A 166 3.39 9.68 15.31
N SER A 167 3.75 8.41 15.51
CA SER A 167 4.32 7.90 16.76
C SER A 167 5.83 8.15 16.90
N LEU A 168 6.50 8.53 15.81
CA LEU A 168 7.93 8.82 15.80
C LEU A 168 8.17 10.31 16.06
N THR A 169 9.04 10.62 17.02
CA THR A 169 9.51 12.01 17.21
C THR A 169 10.61 12.33 16.19
N LEU A 170 10.74 13.58 15.72
CA LEU A 170 11.81 13.99 14.79
C LEU A 170 13.22 13.50 15.20
N PRO A 171 13.64 13.52 16.49
CA PRO A 171 14.94 12.98 16.90
C PRO A 171 15.13 11.47 16.67
N GLN A 172 14.05 10.71 16.49
CA GLN A 172 14.09 9.25 16.22
C GLN A 172 14.28 8.94 14.74
N LEU A 173 14.11 9.94 13.86
CA LEU A 173 14.33 9.83 12.43
C LEU A 173 15.57 10.65 12.06
N GLU A 174 16.69 9.97 11.85
CA GLU A 174 17.89 10.62 11.29
C GLU A 174 17.63 11.18 9.89
N VAL A 175 16.76 10.52 9.12
CA VAL A 175 16.29 10.95 7.80
C VAL A 175 14.77 10.87 7.80
N THR A 176 14.12 11.95 7.38
CA THR A 176 12.66 11.94 7.17
C THR A 176 12.38 11.39 5.77
N PRO A 177 11.72 10.23 5.62
CA PRO A 177 11.45 9.64 4.31
C PRO A 177 10.42 10.47 3.53
N VAL A 178 10.51 10.41 2.20
CA VAL A 178 9.38 10.80 1.34
C VAL A 178 8.27 9.77 1.51
N VAL A 179 7.02 10.20 1.66
CA VAL A 179 5.90 9.28 1.91
C VAL A 179 5.00 9.12 0.67
N GLY A 180 4.74 7.88 0.27
CA GLY A 180 3.79 7.54 -0.78
C GLY A 180 2.54 6.91 -0.21
N LEU A 181 1.39 7.56 -0.34
CA LEU A 181 0.11 7.04 0.16
C LEU A 181 -0.82 6.70 -1.00
N ILE A 182 -1.30 5.46 -1.03
CA ILE A 182 -2.23 5.01 -2.06
C ILE A 182 -3.56 4.70 -1.39
N TYR A 183 -4.60 5.48 -1.72
CA TYR A 183 -5.98 5.43 -1.18
C TYR A 183 -6.06 5.04 0.31
N PRO A 184 -5.33 5.73 1.22
CA PRO A 184 -5.35 5.42 2.65
C PRO A 184 -6.73 5.60 3.29
N LEU A 185 -6.99 4.80 4.32
CA LEU A 185 -7.91 5.21 5.37
C LEU A 185 -7.26 6.33 6.20
N VAL A 186 -7.91 7.48 6.35
CA VAL A 186 -7.38 8.64 7.12
C VAL A 186 -8.33 9.02 8.25
N GLY A 187 -7.76 9.46 9.37
CA GLY A 187 -8.53 9.90 10.55
C GLY A 187 -9.45 8.83 11.14
N THR A 188 -10.43 9.27 11.91
CA THR A 188 -11.54 8.44 12.39
C THR A 188 -12.63 8.42 11.33
N PRO A 189 -12.96 7.26 10.73
CA PRO A 189 -14.05 7.19 9.77
C PRO A 189 -15.41 7.35 10.46
N HIS A 190 -16.24 8.19 9.89
CA HIS A 190 -17.67 8.32 10.20
C HIS A 190 -18.48 8.14 8.91
N LEU A 191 -19.67 7.55 8.99
CA LEU A 191 -20.53 7.31 7.82
C LEU A 191 -20.81 8.59 7.02
N ASP A 192 -21.01 9.73 7.71
CA ASP A 192 -21.28 11.02 7.08
C ASP A 192 -20.04 11.65 6.41
N SER A 193 -18.86 11.17 6.77
CA SER A 193 -17.57 11.70 6.30
C SER A 193 -17.01 10.92 5.10
N LEU A 194 -17.41 9.65 4.96
CA LEU A 194 -17.03 8.78 3.86
C LEU A 194 -17.71 9.21 2.56
N GLY A 195 -17.12 8.83 1.43
CA GLY A 195 -17.79 8.84 0.14
C GLY A 195 -18.85 7.75 0.04
N ASP A 196 -19.51 7.68 -1.11
CA ASP A 196 -20.52 6.66 -1.39
C ASP A 196 -19.91 5.25 -1.40
N ASP A 197 -20.77 4.25 -1.22
CA ASP A 197 -20.37 2.86 -1.38
C ASP A 197 -19.89 2.62 -2.83
N ALA A 198 -18.81 1.88 -2.99
CA ALA A 198 -18.25 1.53 -4.29
C ALA A 198 -18.07 0.01 -4.41
N PRO A 199 -18.00 -0.55 -5.64
CA PRO A 199 -17.58 -1.92 -5.81
C PRO A 199 -16.24 -2.19 -5.11
N LEU A 200 -16.08 -3.39 -4.52
CA LEU A 200 -14.91 -3.86 -3.77
C LEU A 200 -14.65 -3.19 -2.41
N LEU A 201 -15.27 -2.04 -2.11
CA LEU A 201 -15.18 -1.40 -0.80
C LEU A 201 -16.43 -0.56 -0.49
N SER A 202 -17.24 -1.02 0.46
CA SER A 202 -18.36 -0.26 1.02
C SER A 202 -17.95 0.53 2.26
N ARG A 203 -18.77 1.50 2.65
CA ARG A 203 -18.65 2.18 3.95
C ARG A 203 -18.77 1.18 5.11
N ALA A 204 -19.57 0.14 4.98
CA ALA A 204 -19.68 -0.90 6.00
C ALA A 204 -18.35 -1.65 6.19
N ASP A 205 -17.66 -1.97 5.10
CA ASP A 205 -16.34 -2.60 5.13
C ASP A 205 -15.31 -1.68 5.81
N VAL A 206 -15.32 -0.37 5.49
CA VAL A 206 -14.47 0.62 6.15
C VAL A 206 -14.73 0.68 7.66
N MET A 207 -16.00 0.71 8.07
CA MET A 207 -16.37 0.74 9.48
C MET A 207 -16.00 -0.56 10.21
N GLN A 208 -16.08 -1.70 9.53
CA GLN A 208 -15.64 -2.99 10.06
C GLN A 208 -14.11 -3.02 10.23
N ALA A 209 -13.35 -2.60 9.22
CA ALA A 209 -11.90 -2.48 9.30
C ALA A 209 -11.47 -1.54 10.44
N TRP A 210 -12.15 -0.40 10.60
CA TRP A 210 -11.92 0.52 11.71
C TRP A 210 -12.18 -0.12 13.08
N SER A 211 -13.25 -0.93 13.19
CA SER A 211 -13.60 -1.59 14.45
C SER A 211 -12.50 -2.51 15.00
N LEU A 212 -11.68 -3.08 14.11
CA LEU A 212 -10.55 -3.93 14.47
C LEU A 212 -9.39 -3.14 15.10
N ILE A 213 -9.22 -1.88 14.71
CA ILE A 213 -8.03 -1.09 15.08
C ILE A 213 -8.32 -0.01 16.12
N ARG A 214 -9.55 0.49 16.22
CA ARG A 214 -9.92 1.69 17.00
C ARG A 214 -9.46 1.69 18.47
N ALA A 215 -9.36 0.51 19.11
CA ALA A 215 -8.93 0.40 20.50
C ALA A 215 -7.44 0.66 20.72
N HIS A 216 -6.65 0.60 19.64
CA HIS A 216 -5.20 0.69 19.65
C HIS A 216 -4.67 1.71 18.62
N ALA A 217 -5.55 2.33 17.82
CA ALA A 217 -5.19 3.40 16.92
C ALA A 217 -4.73 4.63 17.74
N PRO A 218 -3.69 5.35 17.29
CA PRO A 218 -3.34 6.64 17.87
C PRO A 218 -4.55 7.59 17.90
N PRO A 219 -4.60 8.53 18.86
CA PRO A 219 -5.64 9.56 18.87
C PRO A 219 -5.72 10.25 17.52
N ASP A 220 -6.95 10.48 17.06
CA ASP A 220 -7.16 11.12 15.77
C ASP A 220 -6.58 12.54 15.77
N ASN A 221 -5.58 12.72 14.93
CA ASN A 221 -5.05 14.02 14.60
C ASN A 221 -4.94 14.11 13.08
N THR A 222 -6.08 14.15 12.39
CA THR A 222 -6.12 14.37 10.93
C THR A 222 -5.34 15.61 10.48
N HIS A 223 -5.16 16.60 11.37
CA HIS A 223 -4.35 17.79 11.11
C HIS A 223 -2.83 17.54 11.22
N GLN A 224 -2.41 16.44 11.83
CA GLN A 224 -1.00 16.07 11.87
C GLN A 224 -0.54 15.66 10.48
N VAL A 225 0.40 16.43 9.95
CA VAL A 225 1.09 16.12 8.70
C VAL A 225 1.93 14.85 8.90
N PRO A 226 1.67 13.75 8.16
CA PRO A 226 2.42 12.50 8.31
C PRO A 226 3.91 12.65 7.95
N ALA A 227 4.20 13.42 6.91
CA ALA A 227 5.54 13.78 6.47
C ALA A 227 5.52 15.09 5.68
N PRO A 228 6.63 15.86 5.67
CA PRO A 228 6.68 17.14 4.97
C PRO A 228 6.61 17.01 3.44
N ARG A 229 6.95 15.84 2.89
CA ARG A 229 6.99 15.59 1.44
C ARG A 229 6.27 14.29 1.10
N MET A 230 5.21 14.38 0.31
CA MET A 230 4.36 13.22 0.03
C MET A 230 3.87 13.16 -1.43
N GLU A 231 3.66 11.95 -1.94
CA GLU A 231 2.82 11.70 -3.11
C GLU A 231 1.61 10.89 -2.68
N VAL A 232 0.44 11.27 -3.19
CA VAL A 232 -0.84 10.63 -2.88
C VAL A 232 -1.52 10.20 -4.17
N LEU A 233 -1.92 8.93 -4.23
CA LEU A 233 -2.70 8.34 -5.32
C LEU A 233 -4.05 7.85 -4.78
N ALA A 234 -5.13 8.52 -5.16
CA ALA A 234 -6.50 8.08 -4.93
C ALA A 234 -7.07 7.36 -6.17
N VAL A 235 -8.26 6.80 -6.04
CA VAL A 235 -9.07 6.26 -7.13
C VAL A 235 -10.46 6.91 -7.05
N GLU A 236 -11.10 7.11 -8.21
CA GLU A 236 -12.32 7.93 -8.28
C GLU A 236 -13.51 7.32 -7.53
N HIS A 237 -13.69 6.01 -7.63
CA HIS A 237 -14.82 5.30 -7.03
C HIS A 237 -14.38 4.57 -5.76
N ASP A 238 -14.26 5.32 -4.66
CA ASP A 238 -13.83 4.80 -3.36
C ASP A 238 -14.39 5.66 -2.20
N PRO A 239 -15.02 5.06 -1.17
CA PRO A 239 -15.50 5.79 0.01
C PRO A 239 -14.39 6.53 0.78
N LEU A 240 -13.11 6.18 0.57
CA LEU A 240 -11.96 6.81 1.21
C LEU A 240 -11.47 8.08 0.49
N THR A 241 -11.85 8.30 -0.77
CA THR A 241 -11.30 9.42 -1.56
C THR A 241 -11.71 10.78 -1.00
N ARG A 242 -13.00 10.96 -0.68
CA ARG A 242 -13.50 12.24 -0.13
C ARG A 242 -12.83 12.63 1.21
N PRO A 243 -12.70 11.76 2.23
CA PRO A 243 -11.96 12.09 3.45
C PRO A 243 -10.46 12.29 3.20
N LEU A 244 -9.86 11.51 2.29
CA LEU A 244 -8.46 11.69 1.88
C LEU A 244 -8.20 13.08 1.28
N GLU A 245 -9.06 13.55 0.37
CA GLU A 245 -8.92 14.88 -0.23
C GLU A 245 -8.98 16.01 0.81
N ARG A 246 -9.88 15.88 1.79
CA ARG A 246 -9.94 16.84 2.91
C ARG A 246 -8.66 16.80 3.75
N ALA A 247 -8.13 15.62 4.04
CA ALA A 247 -6.88 15.47 4.78
C ALA A 247 -5.69 16.06 4.00
N VAL A 248 -5.58 15.77 2.70
CA VAL A 248 -4.55 16.33 1.81
C VAL A 248 -4.60 17.85 1.79
N GLN A 249 -5.80 18.44 1.71
CA GLN A 249 -5.94 19.90 1.80
C GLN A 249 -5.45 20.42 3.15
N GLY A 250 -5.88 19.82 4.25
CA GLY A 250 -5.44 20.23 5.59
C GLY A 250 -3.92 20.11 5.80
N TRP A 251 -3.29 19.08 5.24
CA TRP A 251 -1.83 18.91 5.28
C TRP A 251 -1.10 19.95 4.43
N ARG A 252 -1.63 20.33 3.25
CA ARG A 252 -1.08 21.42 2.43
C ARG A 252 -1.19 22.76 3.13
N ASP A 253 -2.33 23.04 3.76
CA ASP A 253 -2.57 24.26 4.53
C ASP A 253 -1.60 24.35 5.73
N SER A 254 -1.13 23.20 6.22
CA SER A 254 -0.11 23.07 7.27
C SER A 254 1.33 23.09 6.74
N GLY A 255 1.53 23.35 5.44
CA GLY A 255 2.85 23.54 4.81
C GLY A 255 3.49 22.29 4.22
N ALA A 256 2.79 21.16 4.15
CA ALA A 256 3.31 19.95 3.51
C ALA A 256 3.35 20.09 1.98
N ASP A 257 4.45 19.66 1.37
CA ASP A 257 4.60 19.55 -0.08
C ASP A 257 4.02 18.22 -0.54
N ILE A 258 2.83 18.26 -1.15
CA ILE A 258 2.04 17.07 -1.49
C ILE A 258 1.65 17.08 -2.96
N GLY A 259 2.07 16.04 -3.70
CA GLY A 259 1.50 15.70 -5.00
C GLY A 259 0.26 14.85 -4.81
N TYR A 260 -0.80 15.14 -5.57
CA TYR A 260 -2.07 14.41 -5.49
C TYR A 260 -2.52 14.02 -6.89
N ARG A 261 -3.01 12.79 -7.01
CA ARG A 261 -3.52 12.19 -8.25
C ARG A 261 -4.72 11.35 -7.90
N CYS A 262 -5.74 11.37 -8.75
CA CYS A 262 -6.87 10.47 -8.66
C CYS A 262 -6.96 9.69 -9.97
N ALA A 263 -6.94 8.36 -9.89
CA ALA A 263 -7.10 7.50 -11.06
C ALA A 263 -8.58 7.46 -11.47
N ALA A 264 -8.87 7.98 -12.67
CA ALA A 264 -10.23 8.09 -13.20
C ALA A 264 -10.85 6.70 -13.45
N ASN A 265 -12.14 6.57 -13.18
CA ASN A 265 -12.93 5.34 -13.32
C ASN A 265 -12.35 4.11 -12.61
N MET A 266 -11.49 4.30 -11.60
CA MET A 266 -10.84 3.20 -10.88
C MET A 266 -11.47 2.94 -9.52
N LEU A 267 -11.27 1.72 -9.04
CA LEU A 267 -11.84 1.18 -7.80
C LEU A 267 -10.74 0.90 -6.76
N HIS A 268 -11.14 0.78 -5.50
CA HIS A 268 -10.26 0.32 -4.44
C HIS A 268 -9.66 -1.05 -4.80
N GLY A 269 -8.35 -1.25 -4.54
CA GLY A 269 -7.65 -2.49 -4.87
C GLY A 269 -7.25 -2.67 -6.34
N ALA A 270 -7.65 -1.77 -7.26
CA ALA A 270 -7.30 -1.83 -8.68
C ALA A 270 -5.78 -1.85 -8.97
N LEU A 271 -4.96 -1.46 -7.97
CA LEU A 271 -3.50 -1.52 -8.06
C LEU A 271 -2.97 -2.96 -8.29
N HIS A 272 -3.68 -3.99 -7.83
CA HIS A 272 -3.31 -5.38 -8.09
C HIS A 272 -3.33 -5.72 -9.59
N ALA A 273 -4.25 -5.12 -10.35
CA ALA A 273 -4.41 -5.33 -11.80
C ALA A 273 -3.93 -4.13 -12.64
N ARG A 274 -3.03 -3.29 -12.09
CA ARG A 274 -2.62 -2.04 -12.74
C ARG A 274 -2.06 -2.24 -14.15
N GLU A 275 -1.39 -3.36 -14.44
CA GLU A 275 -0.78 -3.59 -15.76
C GLU A 275 -1.82 -3.90 -16.84
N GLN A 276 -2.99 -4.39 -16.43
CA GLN A 276 -4.11 -4.69 -17.31
C GLN A 276 -5.15 -3.56 -17.38
N LEU A 277 -5.05 -2.56 -16.51
CA LEU A 277 -5.98 -1.42 -16.43
C LEU A 277 -5.27 -0.13 -16.88
N PRO A 278 -5.51 0.38 -18.12
CA PRO A 278 -4.74 1.49 -18.69
C PRO A 278 -4.70 2.76 -17.83
N GLU A 279 -5.84 3.18 -17.27
CA GLU A 279 -5.94 4.37 -16.44
C GLU A 279 -5.19 4.19 -15.11
N MET A 280 -5.26 2.99 -14.51
CA MET A 280 -4.51 2.68 -13.29
C MET A 280 -3.00 2.61 -13.57
N LYS A 281 -2.60 2.04 -14.72
CA LYS A 281 -1.20 2.03 -15.16
C LYS A 281 -0.64 3.43 -15.28
N ILE A 282 -1.36 4.32 -15.97
CA ILE A 282 -0.95 5.72 -16.15
C ILE A 282 -0.85 6.44 -14.79
N ALA A 283 -1.84 6.25 -13.92
CA ALA A 283 -1.85 6.87 -12.60
C ALA A 283 -0.69 6.37 -11.72
N TRP A 284 -0.41 5.06 -11.74
CA TRP A 284 0.72 4.43 -11.07
C TRP A 284 2.07 4.94 -11.57
N GLN A 285 2.28 5.00 -12.89
CA GLN A 285 3.52 5.50 -13.48
C GLN A 285 3.76 6.97 -13.10
N ARG A 286 2.72 7.80 -13.18
CA ARG A 286 2.81 9.21 -12.76
C ARG A 286 3.10 9.36 -11.27
N PHE A 287 2.54 8.49 -10.43
CA PHE A 287 2.84 8.44 -9.01
C PHE A 287 4.32 8.07 -8.77
N CYS A 288 4.84 7.04 -9.45
CA CYS A 288 6.23 6.62 -9.30
C CYS A 288 7.23 7.69 -9.78
N VAL A 289 7.00 8.29 -10.95
CA VAL A 289 7.84 9.37 -11.48
C VAL A 289 7.92 10.54 -10.50
N ALA A 290 6.78 11.00 -9.99
CA ALA A 290 6.77 12.11 -9.06
C ALA A 290 7.37 11.77 -7.69
N LEU A 291 7.25 10.51 -7.26
CA LEU A 291 7.92 10.03 -6.06
C LEU A 291 9.45 10.05 -6.26
N ASP A 292 9.97 9.60 -7.41
CA ASP A 292 11.41 9.66 -7.70
C ASP A 292 11.92 11.11 -7.84
N ASP A 293 11.14 11.99 -8.46
CA ASP A 293 11.47 13.43 -8.53
C ASP A 293 11.65 14.04 -7.13
N ARG A 294 10.78 13.68 -6.17
CA ARG A 294 10.93 14.11 -4.78
C ARG A 294 12.18 13.53 -4.13
N LEU A 295 12.47 12.25 -4.38
CA LEU A 295 13.68 11.61 -3.86
C LEU A 295 14.95 12.29 -4.39
N ALA A 296 14.99 12.67 -5.67
CA ALA A 296 16.11 13.37 -6.28
C ALA A 296 16.36 14.78 -5.70
N GLN A 297 15.31 15.44 -5.22
CA GLN A 297 15.38 16.76 -4.59
C GLN A 297 15.74 16.72 -3.10
N THR A 298 15.87 15.54 -2.50
CA THR A 298 16.29 15.40 -1.10
C THR A 298 17.82 15.50 -1.03
N PRO A 299 18.40 16.46 -0.30
CA PRO A 299 19.86 16.57 -0.18
C PRO A 299 20.42 15.24 0.32
N CYS A 300 21.41 14.69 -0.38
CA CYS A 300 22.15 13.53 0.10
C CYS A 300 22.73 13.93 1.47
N ALA A 301 22.27 13.29 2.55
CA ALA A 301 22.91 13.44 3.84
C ALA A 301 24.37 13.03 3.62
N THR A 302 25.27 14.01 3.70
CA THR A 302 26.71 13.79 3.55
C THR A 302 27.12 12.68 4.48
N ARG A 303 27.50 11.52 3.92
CA ARG A 303 28.14 10.44 4.68
C ARG A 303 29.45 11.01 5.24
N SER A 304 29.46 11.36 6.52
CA SER A 304 30.68 11.67 7.28
C SER A 304 31.32 10.37 7.78
#